data_AF-A0A8T1L6C2-F1
#
_entry.id   AF-A0A8T1L6C2-F1
#
_cell.length_a   1.000
_cell.length_b   1.000
_cell.length_c   1.000
_cell.angle_alpha   90.00
_cell.angle_beta   90.00
_cell.angle_gamma   90.00
#
_symmetry.space_group_name_H-M   'P 1'
#
loop_
_entity.id
_entity.type
_entity.pdbx_description
1 polymer ?
#
loop_
_entity_poly.entity_id
_entity_poly.type
_entity_poly.pdbx_seq_one_letter_code
_entity_poly.pdbx_strand_id
1 'polypeptide(L)' 'MDLAVKLEDFDSSEQFTVLEMDKYDLILGMPWLEKHEPWIDWRGKQLVQAALQYPTEHW' A
#
# COMPACT_ATOMS: atom_id res chain seq x y z
N MET A 1 -3.38 -16.72 -1.11
CA MET A 1 -4.85 -16.59 -1.06
C MET A 1 -5.18 -15.20 -1.58
N ASP A 2 -6.15 -15.09 -2.48
CA ASP A 2 -6.70 -13.79 -2.86
C ASP A 2 -7.53 -13.25 -1.69
N LEU A 3 -7.15 -12.09 -1.16
CA LEU A 3 -7.85 -11.42 -0.07
C LEU A 3 -8.24 -10.01 -0.51
N ALA A 4 -9.49 -9.65 -0.24
CA ALA A 4 -9.95 -8.27 -0.37
C ALA A 4 -9.31 -7.43 0.74
N VAL A 5 -8.55 -6.41 0.36
CA VAL A 5 -7.90 -5.47 1.26
C VAL A 5 -8.43 -4.09 1.00
N LYS A 6 -8.94 -3.47 2.07
CA LYS A 6 -9.38 -2.07 2.05
C LYS A 6 -8.57 -1.25 3.05
N LEU A 7 -7.81 -0.29 2.55
CA LEU A 7 -6.96 0.63 3.32
C LEU A 7 -7.35 2.06 2.96
N GLU A 8 -8.18 2.69 3.78
CA GLU A 8 -8.75 4.02 3.47
C GLU A 8 -9.41 4.04 2.08
N ASP A 9 -8.80 4.75 1.13
CA ASP A 9 -9.27 4.91 -0.26
C ASP A 9 -8.77 3.80 -1.20
N PHE A 10 -7.91 2.92 -0.71
CA PHE A 10 -7.38 1.78 -1.45
C PHE A 10 -8.30 0.57 -1.28
N ASP A 11 -8.84 0.04 -2.38
CA ASP A 11 -9.67 -1.16 -2.39
C ASP A 11 -9.17 -2.10 -3.49
N SER A 12 -8.56 -3.23 -3.10
CA SER A 12 -8.05 -4.19 -4.08
C SER A 12 -8.14 -5.64 -3.61
N SER A 13 -8.13 -6.55 -4.58
CA SER A 13 -7.91 -7.98 -4.35
C SER A 13 -6.43 -8.29 -4.57
N GLU A 14 -5.76 -8.78 -3.54
CA GLU A 14 -4.32 -9.09 -3.58
C GLU A 14 -4.04 -10.52 -3.17
N GLN A 15 -2.97 -11.08 -3.76
CA GLN A 15 -2.46 -12.38 -3.37
C GLN A 15 -1.50 -12.23 -2.19
N PHE A 16 -1.89 -12.82 -1.05
CA PHE A 16 -1.01 -12.92 0.11
C PHE A 16 -0.53 -14.34 0.36
N THR A 17 0.68 -14.43 0.89
CA THR A 17 1.20 -15.61 1.57
C THR A 17 0.69 -15.59 3.01
N VAL A 18 -0.02 -16.63 3.43
CA VAL A 18 -0.55 -16.75 4.79
C VAL A 18 0.51 -17.41 5.66
N LEU A 19 0.91 -16.73 6.73
CA LEU A 19 1.91 -17.17 7.70
C LEU A 19 1.38 -16.92 9.11
N GLU A 20 1.78 -17.75 10.07
CA GLU A 20 1.54 -17.46 11.49
C GLU A 20 2.48 -16.35 11.93
N MET A 21 1.91 -15.23 12.38
CA MET A 21 2.64 -14.02 12.76
C MET A 21 2.13 -13.53 14.11
N ASP A 22 3.06 -13.04 14.95
CA ASP A 22 2.75 -12.73 16.35
C ASP A 22 2.16 -11.32 16.52
N LYS A 23 2.81 -10.31 15.92
CA LYS A 23 2.50 -8.89 16.18
C LYS A 23 1.64 -8.21 15.10
N TYR A 24 1.68 -8.71 13.88
CA TYR A 24 1.10 -8.02 12.73
C TYR A 24 0.13 -8.94 11.99
N ASP A 25 -1.03 -8.40 11.63
CA ASP A 25 -2.04 -9.11 10.86
C ASP A 25 -1.72 -9.13 9.35
N LEU A 26 -0.95 -8.14 8.87
CA LEU A 26 -0.64 -7.97 7.45
C LEU A 26 0.70 -7.25 7.26
N ILE A 27 1.50 -7.71 6.29
CA ILE A 27 2.69 -6.99 5.80
C ILE A 27 2.50 -6.74 4.30
N LEU A 28 2.57 -5.47 3.91
CA LEU A 28 2.64 -5.06 2.51
C LEU A 28 4.11 -5.05 2.10
N GLY A 29 4.50 -6.04 1.30
CA GLY A 29 5.86 -6.16 0.79
C GLY A 29 6.11 -5.31 -0.46
N MET A 30 7.33 -5.41 -0.98
CA MET A 30 7.73 -4.77 -2.24
C MET A 30 6.77 -5.03 -3.41
N PRO A 31 6.24 -6.25 -3.65
CA PRO A 31 5.34 -6.48 -4.77
C PRO A 31 4.06 -5.62 -4.73
N TRP A 32 3.54 -5.34 -3.53
CA TRP A 32 2.39 -4.47 -3.37
C TRP A 32 2.76 -3.01 -3.62
N LEU A 33 3.91 -2.56 -3.11
CA LEU A 33 4.42 -1.21 -3.31
C LEU A 33 4.72 -0.91 -4.79
N GLU A 34 5.31 -1.86 -5.52
CA GLU A 34 5.61 -1.72 -6.94
C GLU A 34 4.35 -1.72 -7.81
N LYS A 35 3.31 -2.47 -7.42
CA LYS A 35 2.05 -2.54 -8.16
C LYS A 35 1.23 -1.25 -8.06
N HIS A 36 1.23 -0.63 -6.87
CA HIS A 36 0.34 0.50 -6.56
C HIS A 36 1.05 1.84 -6.47
N GLU A 37 2.39 1.82 -6.47
CA GLU A 37 3.28 2.98 -6.42
C GLU A 37 2.78 4.09 -5.46
N PRO A 38 2.44 3.77 -4.19
CA PRO A 38 1.91 4.77 -3.30
C PRO A 38 3.00 5.76 -2.90
N TRP A 39 2.61 7.02 -2.70
CA TRP A 39 3.42 7.98 -2.00
C TRP A 39 3.36 7.72 -0.49
N ILE A 40 4.51 7.44 0.12
CA ILE A 40 4.62 7.23 1.57
C ILE A 40 4.93 8.57 2.24
N ASP A 41 3.90 9.22 2.79
CA ASP A 41 4.10 10.41 3.61
C ASP A 41 4.55 10.03 5.02
N TRP A 42 5.86 10.07 5.24
CA TRP A 42 6.46 9.79 6.54
C TRP A 42 6.10 10.80 7.63
N ARG A 43 5.75 12.04 7.29
CA ARG A 43 5.40 13.10 8.25
C ARG A 43 3.93 13.04 8.62
N GLY A 44 3.06 12.95 7.61
CA GLY A 44 1.61 12.80 7.77
C GLY A 44 1.15 11.39 8.16
N LYS A 45 2.04 10.40 8.10
CA LYS A 45 1.79 8.98 8.43
C LYS A 45 0.68 8.37 7.57
N GLN A 46 0.72 8.65 6.27
CA GLN A 46 -0.31 8.28 5.30
C GLN A 46 0.30 7.61 4.07
N LEU A 47 -0.48 6.74 3.43
CA LEU A 47 -0.23 6.24 2.09
C LEU A 47 -1.15 6.99 1.13
N VAL A 48 -0.58 7.69 0.17
CA VAL A 48 -1.34 8.48 -0.80
C VAL A 48 -1.22 7.85 -2.17
N GLN A 49 -2.33 7.73 -2.90
CA GLN A 49 -2.29 7.19 -4.25
C GLN A 49 -1.61 8.20 -5.20
N ALA A 50 -0.53 7.77 -5.85
CA ALA A 50 0.28 8.66 -6.70
C ALA A 50 -0.52 9.36 -7.81
N ALA A 51 -1.58 8.73 -8.32
CA ALA A 51 -2.42 9.32 -9.37
C ALA A 51 -3.16 10.61 -8.94
N LEU A 52 -3.33 10.87 -7.64
CA LEU A 52 -3.98 12.08 -7.12
C LEU A 52 -2.98 13.21 -6.80
N GLN A 53 -1.68 12.97 -6.98
CA GLN A 53 -0.62 13.96 -6.80
C GLN A 53 0.34 13.92 -8.00
N TYR A 54 -0.05 14.59 -9.08
CA TYR A 54 0.92 15.30 -9.92
C TYR A 54 0.95 16.78 -9.55
N PRO A 55 1.54 17.21 -8.42
CA PRO A 55 2.17 18.52 -8.38
C PRO A 55 3.54 18.37 -9.05
N THR A 56 3.69 19.06 -10.17
CA THR A 56 4.96 19.38 -10.81
C THR A 56 5.97 19.88 -9.79
N GLU A 57 6.88 19.03 -9.32
CA GLU A 57 8.25 19.43 -8.99
C GLU A 57 9.19 18.32 -9.46
N HIS A 58 9.61 18.46 -10.71
CA HIS A 58 10.82 17.83 -11.23
C HIS A 58 12.02 18.44 -10.51
N TRP A 59 12.77 17.63 -9.78
CA TRP A 59 14.16 17.94 -9.47
C TRP A 59 15.07 17.40 -10.57
#